data_AF-A0A0F9MS90-F1
#
_entry.id   AF-A0A0F9MS90-F1
#
_cell.length_a   1.000
_cell.length_b   1.000
_cell.length_c   1.000
_cell.angle_alpha   90.00
_cell.angle_beta   90.00
_cell.angle_gamma   90.00
#
_symmetry.space_group_name_H-M   'P 1'
#
loop_
_entity.id
_entity.type
_entity.pdbx_description
1 polymer ?
#
loop_
_entity_poly.entity_id
_entity_poly.type
_entity_poly.pdbx_seq_one_letter_code
_entity_poly.pdbx_strand_id
1 'polypeptide(L)'
;MLTTVKNQSPFVITIAMLALIASIMLMPTEAMFNRVFNDNFKLEYVDRIFKMSLLFIIAYSFIRILKIQTLAGLTGQFPWKFKYLNLIPAYLIIIAILGLSTQYLSIIAPTNLILLLFGCLMVGFAEEYMFRGLLQPLFLKRYGSRKNGIFMSILLTSLFFGVFHLLNLTKNDNVGQVLVQVVFAMFIGFFFGVLVLKTNKLIPVAITHGLINFSFSLAFLPSLNTMQVDFDESVSLAPIILTLPLLIIGLFIYKKLDEKEIIEKLEIEN
;
A
#
# COMPACT_ATOMS: atom_id res chain seq x y z
N MET A 1 5.89 -19.32 20.99
CA MET A 1 5.93 -18.46 19.77
C MET A 1 4.90 -17.33 19.85
N LEU A 2 3.61 -17.61 20.09
CA LEU A 2 2.56 -16.59 20.22
C LEU A 2 2.78 -15.60 21.38
N THR A 3 3.15 -16.09 22.57
CA THR A 3 3.45 -15.26 23.75
C THR A 3 4.70 -14.40 23.57
N THR A 4 5.69 -14.90 22.83
CA THR A 4 6.92 -14.17 22.52
C THR A 4 6.67 -13.00 21.57
N VAL A 5 5.87 -13.17 20.52
CA VAL A 5 5.53 -12.09 19.58
C VAL A 5 4.66 -11.02 20.23
N LYS A 6 3.69 -11.40 21.07
CA LYS A 6 2.81 -10.43 21.78
C LYS A 6 3.59 -9.50 22.72
N ASN A 7 4.71 -9.94 23.28
CA ASN A 7 5.52 -9.17 24.21
C ASN A 7 6.64 -8.35 23.53
N GLN A 8 6.85 -8.51 22.23
CA GLN A 8 7.86 -7.75 21.49
C GLN A 8 7.39 -6.34 21.18
N SER A 9 8.34 -5.41 21.14
CA SER A 9 8.09 -4.04 20.69
C SER A 9 7.58 -4.05 19.24
N PRO A 10 6.53 -3.29 18.89
CA PRO A 10 6.06 -3.20 17.51
C PRO A 10 7.16 -2.73 16.56
N PHE A 11 8.14 -1.95 17.03
CA PHE A 11 9.31 -1.56 16.24
C PHE A 11 10.18 -2.75 15.82
N VAL A 12 10.41 -3.73 16.70
CA VAL A 12 11.19 -4.93 16.38
C VAL A 12 10.47 -5.76 15.32
N ILE A 13 9.15 -5.92 15.47
CA ILE A 13 8.31 -6.61 14.50
C ILE A 13 8.34 -5.87 13.16
N THR A 14 8.22 -4.55 13.15
CA THR A 14 8.32 -3.75 11.92
C THR A 14 9.66 -3.94 11.21
N ILE A 15 10.78 -3.85 11.94
CA ILE A 15 12.11 -4.06 11.34
C ILE A 15 12.22 -5.47 10.74
N ALA A 16 11.76 -6.49 11.47
CA ALA A 16 11.75 -7.87 10.96
C ALA A 16 10.85 -8.03 9.71
N MET A 17 9.68 -7.40 9.68
CA MET A 17 8.78 -7.43 8.52
C MET A 17 9.37 -6.67 7.32
N LEU A 18 10.03 -5.53 7.54
CA LEU A 18 10.72 -4.79 6.47
C LEU A 18 11.88 -5.61 5.90
N ALA A 19 12.66 -6.29 6.74
CA ALA A 19 13.72 -7.19 6.30
C ALA A 19 13.16 -8.39 5.51
N LEU A 20 12.02 -8.93 5.93
CA LEU A 20 11.31 -9.99 5.21
C LEU A 20 10.81 -9.52 3.84
N ILE A 21 10.20 -8.33 3.78
CA ILE A 21 9.77 -7.71 2.52
C ILE A 21 10.98 -7.55 1.59
N ALA A 22 12.08 -6.96 2.08
CA ALA A 22 13.30 -6.81 1.30
C ALA A 22 13.83 -8.14 0.77
N SER A 23 13.87 -9.18 1.63
CA SER A 23 14.35 -10.51 1.26
C SER A 23 13.52 -11.15 0.15
N ILE A 24 12.19 -11.04 0.24
CA ILE A 24 11.27 -11.57 -0.80
C ILE A 24 11.39 -10.76 -2.09
N MET A 25 11.48 -9.43 -1.99
CA MET A 25 11.53 -8.55 -3.17
C MET A 25 12.82 -8.73 -3.98
N LEU A 26 13.95 -8.94 -3.30
CA LEU A 26 15.27 -9.13 -3.90
C LEU A 26 15.51 -10.57 -4.37
N MET A 27 14.63 -11.52 -4.04
CA MET A 27 14.76 -12.90 -4.48
C MET A 27 14.59 -13.00 -6.01
N PRO A 28 15.49 -13.68 -6.75
CA PRO A 28 15.43 -13.79 -8.21
C PRO A 28 14.44 -14.88 -8.67
N THR A 29 13.16 -14.77 -8.28
CA THR A 29 12.13 -15.77 -8.61
C THR A 29 11.67 -15.75 -10.06
N GLU A 30 12.07 -14.75 -10.84
CA GLU A 30 11.83 -14.66 -12.29
C GLU A 30 12.38 -15.90 -13.04
N ALA A 31 13.48 -16.49 -12.54
CA ALA A 31 14.07 -17.71 -13.09
C ALA A 31 13.14 -18.94 -13.02
N MET A 32 12.10 -18.90 -12.18
CA MET A 32 11.09 -19.96 -12.10
C MET A 32 10.07 -19.88 -13.24
N PHE A 33 9.86 -18.68 -13.80
CA PHE A 33 8.80 -18.38 -14.76
C PHE A 33 9.30 -18.17 -16.19
N ASN A 34 10.60 -17.94 -16.37
CA ASN A 34 11.23 -17.67 -17.67
C ASN A 34 11.11 -18.83 -18.69
N ARG A 35 10.78 -20.05 -18.25
CA ARG A 35 10.49 -21.19 -19.14
C ARG A 35 9.09 -21.14 -19.73
N VAL A 36 8.18 -20.38 -19.13
CA VAL A 36 6.76 -20.28 -19.50
C VAL A 36 6.45 -18.95 -20.18
N PHE A 37 7.08 -17.87 -19.71
CA PHE A 37 6.88 -16.52 -20.24
C PHE A 37 8.17 -16.00 -20.88
N ASN A 38 8.11 -15.77 -22.19
CA ASN A 38 9.21 -15.20 -22.98
C ASN A 38 9.08 -13.68 -23.17
N ASP A 39 8.00 -13.08 -22.67
CA ASP A 39 7.73 -11.64 -22.74
C ASP A 39 8.14 -10.98 -21.41
N ASN A 40 9.00 -9.96 -21.48
CA ASN A 40 9.59 -9.32 -20.30
C ASN A 40 8.53 -8.71 -19.37
N PHE A 41 7.50 -8.05 -19.94
CA PHE A 41 6.43 -7.45 -19.15
C PHE A 41 5.63 -8.52 -18.42
N LYS A 42 5.25 -9.59 -19.12
CA LYS A 42 4.51 -10.70 -18.49
C LYS A 42 5.34 -11.39 -17.42
N LEU A 43 6.64 -11.61 -17.66
CA LEU A 43 7.54 -12.20 -16.69
C LEU A 43 7.63 -11.35 -15.42
N GLU A 44 7.85 -10.03 -15.56
CA GLU A 44 7.94 -9.11 -14.42
C GLU A 44 6.64 -9.09 -13.61
N TYR A 45 5.49 -9.01 -14.26
CA TYR A 45 4.21 -8.93 -13.55
C TYR A 45 3.79 -10.25 -12.92
N VAL A 46 4.10 -11.40 -13.53
CA VAL A 46 3.87 -12.70 -12.91
C VAL A 46 4.76 -12.87 -11.67
N ASP A 47 6.04 -12.51 -11.76
CA ASP A 47 6.95 -12.51 -10.61
C ASP A 47 6.46 -11.59 -9.48
N ARG A 48 6.02 -10.38 -9.85
CA ARG A 48 5.45 -9.42 -8.91
C ARG A 48 4.20 -9.95 -8.23
N ILE A 49 3.26 -10.53 -8.98
CA ILE A 49 2.05 -11.16 -8.42
C ILE A 49 2.41 -12.27 -7.45
N PHE A 50 3.39 -13.10 -7.80
CA PHE A 50 3.86 -14.18 -6.93
C PHE A 50 4.41 -13.64 -5.59
N LYS A 51 5.34 -12.67 -5.65
CA LYS A 51 5.93 -12.04 -4.46
C LYS A 51 4.89 -11.33 -3.59
N MET A 52 3.99 -10.56 -4.20
CA MET A 52 2.93 -9.85 -3.48
C MET A 52 1.92 -10.83 -2.86
N SER A 53 1.61 -11.94 -3.53
CA SER A 53 0.78 -13.00 -2.95
C SER A 53 1.41 -13.62 -1.71
N LEU A 54 2.72 -13.89 -1.74
CA LEU A 54 3.46 -14.39 -0.59
C LEU A 54 3.40 -13.40 0.58
N LEU A 55 3.66 -12.11 0.33
CA LEU A 55 3.59 -11.06 1.36
C LEU A 55 2.18 -10.91 1.93
N PHE A 56 1.16 -10.94 1.07
CA PHE A 56 -0.24 -10.90 1.48
C PHE A 56 -0.59 -12.09 2.39
N ILE A 57 -0.22 -13.32 1.99
CA ILE A 57 -0.48 -14.54 2.78
C ILE A 57 0.20 -14.43 4.14
N ILE A 58 1.47 -14.00 4.18
CA ILE A 58 2.20 -13.82 5.44
C ILE A 58 1.48 -12.78 6.33
N ALA A 59 1.21 -11.59 5.81
CA ALA A 59 0.53 -10.53 6.58
C ALA A 59 -0.83 -11.01 7.12
N TYR A 60 -1.64 -11.64 6.26
CA TYR A 60 -2.94 -12.19 6.64
C TYR A 60 -2.82 -13.30 7.70
N SER A 61 -1.86 -14.22 7.56
CA SER A 61 -1.59 -15.26 8.55
C SER A 61 -1.23 -14.65 9.90
N PHE A 62 -0.35 -13.64 9.94
CA PHE A 62 0.00 -12.94 11.18
C PHE A 62 -1.19 -12.22 11.81
N ILE A 63 -2.02 -11.55 11.00
CA ILE A 63 -3.26 -10.91 11.49
C ILE A 63 -4.18 -11.93 12.18
N ARG A 64 -4.34 -13.11 11.58
CA ARG A 64 -5.16 -14.20 12.13
C ARG A 64 -4.56 -14.82 13.40
N ILE A 65 -3.24 -15.06 13.39
CA ILE A 65 -2.49 -15.66 14.52
C ILE A 65 -2.52 -14.72 15.73
N LEU A 66 -2.32 -13.42 15.51
CA LEU A 66 -2.27 -12.40 16.55
C LEU A 66 -3.66 -11.95 17.03
N LYS A 67 -4.72 -12.40 16.33
CA LYS A 67 -6.12 -12.07 16.60
C LYS A 67 -6.39 -10.56 16.57
N ILE A 68 -5.88 -9.88 15.54
CA ILE A 68 -5.99 -8.42 15.36
C ILE A 68 -6.96 -7.99 14.25
N GLN A 69 -7.92 -8.86 13.90
CA GLN A 69 -8.82 -8.65 12.77
C GLN A 69 -9.75 -7.44 12.95
N THR A 70 -10.12 -7.11 14.19
CA THR A 70 -11.05 -6.03 14.53
C THR A 70 -10.39 -4.68 14.31
N LEU A 71 -9.16 -4.49 14.84
CA LEU A 71 -8.35 -3.30 14.59
C LEU A 71 -7.93 -3.19 13.13
N ALA A 72 -7.66 -4.32 12.49
CA ALA A 72 -7.35 -4.38 11.06
C ALA A 72 -8.54 -4.05 10.15
N GLY A 73 -9.77 -3.90 10.67
CA GLY A 73 -10.95 -3.62 9.85
C GLY A 73 -11.37 -4.78 8.95
N LEU A 74 -11.16 -6.02 9.40
CA LEU A 74 -11.50 -7.26 8.69
C LEU A 74 -12.70 -8.00 9.32
N THR A 75 -13.24 -7.54 10.44
CA THR A 75 -14.39 -8.17 11.09
C THR A 75 -15.72 -7.70 10.52
N GLY A 76 -16.75 -8.55 10.63
CA GLY A 76 -18.15 -8.18 10.38
C GLY A 76 -18.80 -7.41 11.53
N GLN A 77 -18.20 -7.42 12.73
CA GLN A 77 -18.73 -6.78 13.94
C GLN A 77 -18.89 -5.27 13.77
N PHE A 78 -17.96 -4.61 13.08
CA PHE A 78 -18.02 -3.19 12.77
C PHE A 78 -18.44 -3.00 11.31
N PRO A 79 -19.57 -2.34 11.01
CA PRO A 79 -20.03 -2.12 9.65
C PRO A 79 -19.16 -1.08 8.93
N TRP A 80 -19.24 -1.05 7.60
CA TRP A 80 -18.53 -0.06 6.79
C TRP A 80 -19.16 1.33 6.95
N LYS A 81 -18.58 2.15 7.83
CA LYS A 81 -19.01 3.53 8.09
C LYS A 81 -18.38 4.48 7.06
N PHE A 82 -19.07 5.59 6.77
CA PHE A 82 -18.55 6.68 5.92
C PHE A 82 -17.95 6.22 4.57
N LYS A 83 -18.65 5.31 3.86
CA LYS A 83 -18.15 4.65 2.64
C LYS A 83 -17.62 5.60 1.58
N TYR A 84 -18.23 6.78 1.45
CA TYR A 84 -17.86 7.82 0.49
C TYR A 84 -16.43 8.35 0.68
N LEU A 85 -15.85 8.25 1.89
CA LEU A 85 -14.47 8.68 2.14
C LEU A 85 -13.46 7.84 1.32
N ASN A 86 -13.82 6.61 0.97
CA ASN A 86 -12.98 5.74 0.12
C ASN A 86 -12.89 6.22 -1.33
N LEU A 87 -13.79 7.11 -1.75
CA LEU A 87 -13.79 7.73 -3.09
C LEU A 87 -12.91 8.99 -3.15
N ILE A 88 -12.41 9.50 -2.02
CA ILE A 88 -11.58 10.71 -2.00
C ILE A 88 -10.36 10.55 -2.94
N PRO A 89 -9.60 9.45 -2.95
CA PRO A 89 -8.46 9.31 -3.86
C PRO A 89 -8.84 9.15 -5.34
N ALA A 90 -10.12 9.10 -5.71
CA ALA A 90 -10.54 8.94 -7.10
C ALA A 90 -10.07 10.09 -8.01
N TYR A 91 -9.78 11.28 -7.46
CA TYR A 91 -9.18 12.35 -8.26
C TYR A 91 -7.80 11.96 -8.81
N LEU A 92 -7.01 11.14 -8.10
CA LEU A 92 -5.72 10.63 -8.60
C LEU A 92 -5.92 9.72 -9.80
N ILE A 93 -6.93 8.85 -9.73
CA ILE A 93 -7.32 7.96 -10.83
C ILE A 93 -7.76 8.78 -12.04
N ILE A 94 -8.60 9.80 -11.83
CA ILE A 94 -9.07 10.69 -12.91
C ILE A 94 -7.89 11.42 -13.56
N ILE A 95 -6.99 12.02 -12.77
CA ILE A 95 -5.81 12.72 -13.29
C ILE A 95 -4.92 11.77 -14.08
N ALA A 96 -4.66 10.56 -13.57
CA ALA A 96 -3.86 9.56 -14.26
C ALA A 96 -4.48 9.18 -15.62
N ILE A 97 -5.80 8.97 -15.67
CA ILE A 97 -6.52 8.63 -16.91
C ILE A 97 -6.53 9.82 -17.89
N LEU A 98 -6.76 11.05 -17.41
CA LEU A 98 -6.74 12.25 -18.27
C LEU A 98 -5.34 12.55 -18.84
N GLY A 99 -4.29 12.11 -18.16
CA GLY A 99 -2.92 12.17 -18.66
C GLY A 99 -2.61 11.14 -19.77
N LEU A 100 -3.46 10.14 -19.97
CA LEU A 100 -3.30 9.17 -21.06
C LEU A 100 -3.89 9.73 -22.36
N SER A 101 -3.09 9.76 -23.42
CA SER A 101 -3.61 10.10 -24.73
C SER A 101 -4.53 8.97 -25.25
N THR A 102 -5.76 9.33 -25.56
CA THR A 102 -6.86 8.40 -25.90
C THR A 102 -6.62 7.63 -27.20
N GLN A 103 -5.74 8.13 -28.07
CA GLN A 103 -5.41 7.51 -29.35
C GLN A 103 -4.64 6.19 -29.23
N TYR A 104 -4.19 5.81 -28.03
CA TYR A 104 -3.36 4.64 -27.81
C TYR A 104 -4.04 3.49 -27.04
N LEU A 105 -5.27 3.69 -26.55
CA LEU A 105 -5.98 2.66 -25.79
C LEU A 105 -6.37 1.44 -26.64
N SER A 106 -6.59 1.64 -27.94
CA SER A 106 -6.97 0.57 -28.89
C SER A 106 -5.83 -0.39 -29.22
N ILE A 107 -4.59 -0.04 -28.89
CA ILE A 107 -3.38 -0.82 -29.21
C ILE A 107 -2.97 -1.72 -28.01
N ILE A 108 -3.58 -1.49 -26.84
CA ILE A 108 -3.25 -2.23 -25.62
C ILE A 108 -3.79 -3.67 -25.72
N ALA A 109 -2.88 -4.64 -25.61
CA ALA A 109 -3.26 -6.05 -25.50
C ALA A 109 -4.12 -6.28 -24.23
N PRO A 110 -5.35 -6.83 -24.34
CA PRO A 110 -6.22 -7.05 -23.19
C PRO A 110 -5.59 -7.92 -22.09
N THR A 111 -4.73 -8.86 -22.49
CA THR A 111 -4.00 -9.73 -21.57
C THR A 111 -3.01 -8.95 -20.70
N ASN A 112 -2.33 -7.95 -21.26
CA ASN A 112 -1.42 -7.09 -20.49
C ASN A 112 -2.19 -6.17 -19.53
N LEU A 113 -3.36 -5.68 -19.96
CA LEU A 113 -4.23 -4.86 -19.11
C LEU A 113 -4.75 -5.64 -17.89
N ILE A 114 -5.22 -6.86 -18.10
CA ILE A 114 -5.71 -7.74 -17.02
C ILE A 114 -4.57 -8.08 -16.07
N LEU A 115 -3.39 -8.42 -16.61
CA LEU A 115 -2.22 -8.74 -15.82
C LEU A 115 -1.73 -7.55 -14.99
N LEU A 116 -1.70 -6.36 -15.58
CA LEU A 116 -1.41 -5.09 -14.90
C LEU A 116 -2.39 -4.85 -13.74
N LEU A 117 -3.70 -4.96 -14.01
CA LEU A 117 -4.74 -4.76 -13.00
C LEU A 117 -4.56 -5.73 -11.82
N PHE A 118 -4.39 -7.02 -12.10
CA PHE A 118 -4.17 -8.02 -11.06
C PHE A 118 -2.88 -7.77 -10.28
N GLY A 119 -1.79 -7.42 -10.96
CA GLY A 119 -0.52 -7.07 -10.34
C GLY A 119 -0.66 -5.89 -9.38
N CYS A 120 -1.26 -4.79 -9.83
CA CYS A 120 -1.46 -3.60 -9.01
C CYS A 120 -2.43 -3.83 -7.85
N LEU A 121 -3.51 -4.60 -8.06
CA LEU A 121 -4.39 -5.01 -6.95
C LEU A 121 -3.63 -5.84 -5.92
N MET A 122 -2.82 -6.82 -6.34
CA MET A 122 -2.02 -7.62 -5.41
C MET A 122 -1.01 -6.79 -4.63
N VAL A 123 -0.39 -5.77 -5.25
CA VAL A 123 0.44 -4.78 -4.53
C VAL A 123 -0.39 -4.07 -3.46
N GLY A 124 -1.55 -3.51 -3.83
CA GLY A 124 -2.43 -2.82 -2.88
C GLY A 124 -2.88 -3.70 -1.72
N PHE A 125 -3.26 -4.95 -1.99
CA PHE A 125 -3.62 -5.92 -0.94
C PHE A 125 -2.42 -6.29 -0.05
N ALA A 126 -1.27 -6.61 -0.62
CA ALA A 126 -0.08 -6.98 0.14
C ALA A 126 0.37 -5.85 1.07
N GLU A 127 0.48 -4.64 0.53
CA GLU A 127 0.94 -3.47 1.26
C GLU A 127 -0.07 -3.04 2.33
N GLU A 128 -1.36 -2.92 2.00
CA GLU A 128 -2.35 -2.49 2.99
C GLU A 128 -2.55 -3.53 4.10
N TYR A 129 -2.52 -4.84 3.80
CA TYR A 129 -2.54 -5.87 4.84
C TYR A 129 -1.30 -5.84 5.72
N MET A 130 -0.11 -5.59 5.16
CA MET A 130 1.11 -5.47 5.94
C MET A 130 1.08 -4.23 6.84
N PHE A 131 0.83 -3.05 6.29
CA PHE A 131 1.01 -1.81 7.02
C PHE A 131 -0.22 -1.41 7.84
N ARG A 132 -1.43 -1.52 7.28
CA ARG A 132 -2.68 -1.07 7.94
C ARG A 132 -3.40 -2.23 8.62
N GLY A 133 -3.26 -3.45 8.07
CA GLY A 133 -3.82 -4.65 8.65
C GLY A 133 -2.98 -5.25 9.79
N LEU A 134 -1.65 -5.24 9.69
CA LEU A 134 -0.76 -5.88 10.67
C LEU A 134 -0.02 -4.86 11.53
N LEU A 135 0.84 -4.04 10.94
CA LEU A 135 1.73 -3.17 11.71
C LEU A 135 0.97 -2.09 12.49
N GLN A 136 0.00 -1.41 11.87
CA GLN A 136 -0.74 -0.32 12.54
C GLN A 136 -1.52 -0.82 13.77
N PRO A 137 -2.26 -1.95 13.72
CA PRO A 137 -2.84 -2.55 14.90
C PRO A 137 -1.84 -2.91 15.99
N LEU A 138 -0.63 -3.38 15.65
CA LEU A 138 0.41 -3.66 16.65
C LEU A 138 0.86 -2.40 17.39
N PHE A 139 1.03 -1.28 16.67
CA PHE A 139 1.29 0.01 17.31
C PHE A 139 0.10 0.49 18.15
N LEU A 140 -1.14 0.31 17.67
CA LEU A 140 -2.34 0.66 18.42
C LEU A 140 -2.49 -0.15 19.71
N LYS A 141 -2.22 -1.46 19.68
CA LYS A 141 -2.25 -2.29 20.90
C LYS A 141 -1.24 -1.83 21.94
N ARG A 142 -0.06 -1.38 21.50
CA ARG A 142 1.00 -0.95 22.41
C ARG A 142 0.81 0.47 22.94
N TYR A 143 0.31 1.37 22.09
CA TYR A 143 0.33 2.81 22.36
C TYR A 143 -1.04 3.48 22.32
N GLY A 144 -2.07 2.86 21.73
CA GLY A 144 -3.37 3.48 21.41
C GLY A 144 -4.07 4.15 22.59
N SER A 145 -3.98 3.56 23.80
CA SER A 145 -4.55 4.13 25.02
C SER A 145 -3.70 5.24 25.67
N ARG A 146 -2.51 5.54 25.13
CA ARG A 146 -1.64 6.62 25.60
C ARG A 146 -2.01 7.94 24.91
N LYS A 147 -1.61 9.06 25.51
CA LYS A 147 -1.75 10.39 24.88
C LYS A 147 -1.13 10.39 23.48
N ASN A 148 -1.91 10.80 22.48
CA ASN A 148 -1.54 10.80 21.05
C ASN A 148 -1.18 9.41 20.48
N GLY A 149 -1.53 8.33 21.17
CA GLY A 149 -1.16 6.97 20.80
C GLY A 149 -1.69 6.53 19.43
N ILE A 150 -2.95 6.89 19.13
CA ILE A 150 -3.59 6.61 17.84
C ILE A 150 -2.86 7.36 16.72
N PHE A 151 -2.62 8.66 16.88
CA PHE A 151 -1.87 9.47 15.92
C PHE A 151 -0.49 8.88 15.64
N MET A 152 0.27 8.58 16.69
CA MET A 152 1.63 8.03 16.55
C MET A 152 1.62 6.66 15.87
N SER A 153 0.59 5.85 16.12
CA SER A 153 0.44 4.56 15.45
C SER A 153 0.26 4.72 13.94
N ILE A 154 -0.56 5.68 13.50
CA ILE A 154 -0.74 5.98 12.08
C ILE A 154 0.53 6.62 11.48
N LEU A 155 1.11 7.60 12.18
CA LEU A 155 2.27 8.34 11.69
C LEU A 155 3.47 7.43 11.49
N LEU A 156 3.79 6.60 12.49
CA LEU A 156 4.95 5.71 12.42
C LEU A 156 4.80 4.66 11.33
N THR A 157 3.64 4.01 11.19
CA THR A 157 3.45 3.05 10.10
C THR A 157 3.46 3.69 8.73
N SER A 158 3.01 4.95 8.61
CA SER A 158 3.10 5.72 7.37
C SER A 158 4.54 6.11 7.04
N LEU A 159 5.36 6.44 8.05
CA LEU A 159 6.80 6.65 7.89
C LEU A 159 7.50 5.39 7.41
N PHE A 160 7.25 4.24 8.04
CA PHE A 160 7.81 2.96 7.59
C PHE A 160 7.32 2.56 6.20
N PHE A 161 6.07 2.90 5.86
CA PHE A 161 5.50 2.73 4.52
C PHE A 161 6.22 3.60 3.48
N GLY A 162 6.61 4.82 3.81
CA GLY A 162 7.51 5.59 2.95
C GLY A 162 8.88 4.95 2.82
N VAL A 163 9.53 4.71 3.96
CA VAL A 163 10.93 4.28 4.06
C VAL A 163 11.19 2.96 3.33
N PHE A 164 10.26 1.99 3.33
CA PHE A 164 10.52 0.72 2.63
C PHE A 164 10.66 0.89 1.11
N HIS A 165 10.14 1.98 0.53
CA HIS A 165 10.31 2.29 -0.90
C HIS A 165 11.76 2.65 -1.26
N LEU A 166 12.65 2.90 -0.28
CA LEU A 166 14.08 3.00 -0.54
C LEU A 166 14.66 1.72 -1.16
N LEU A 167 13.99 0.57 -1.02
CA LEU A 167 14.33 -0.67 -1.73
C LEU A 167 14.33 -0.50 -3.26
N ASN A 168 13.58 0.47 -3.79
CA ASN A 168 13.54 0.74 -5.21
C ASN A 168 14.86 1.32 -5.75
N LEU A 169 15.77 1.80 -4.90
CA LEU A 169 17.14 2.15 -5.29
C LEU A 169 17.93 0.95 -5.85
N THR A 170 17.46 -0.29 -5.62
CA THR A 170 18.06 -1.49 -6.22
C THR A 170 17.69 -1.69 -7.70
N LYS A 171 16.68 -0.95 -8.19
CA LYS A 171 16.17 -1.05 -9.56
C LYS A 171 16.06 0.31 -10.27
N ASN A 172 16.19 1.43 -9.56
CA ASN A 172 16.13 2.79 -10.08
C ASN A 172 17.32 3.59 -9.54
N ASP A 173 18.22 3.98 -10.44
CA ASP A 173 19.43 4.73 -10.11
C ASP A 173 19.15 6.23 -9.81
N ASN A 174 17.96 6.73 -10.15
CA ASN A 174 17.56 8.11 -9.85
C ASN A 174 17.10 8.24 -8.39
N VAL A 175 18.06 8.54 -7.51
CA VAL A 175 17.82 8.73 -6.07
C VAL A 175 16.72 9.76 -5.80
N GLY A 176 16.68 10.85 -6.57
CA GLY A 176 15.68 11.91 -6.40
C GLY A 176 14.25 11.42 -6.62
N GLN A 177 14.02 10.62 -7.66
CA GLN A 177 12.71 10.00 -7.92
C GLN A 177 12.29 9.04 -6.79
N VAL A 178 13.22 8.25 -6.25
CA VAL A 178 12.91 7.34 -5.14
C VAL A 178 12.62 8.12 -3.85
N LEU A 179 13.33 9.22 -3.58
CA LEU A 179 13.02 10.08 -2.42
C LEU A 179 11.65 10.75 -2.57
N VAL A 180 11.28 11.20 -3.78
CA VAL A 180 9.92 11.68 -4.08
C VAL A 180 8.90 10.59 -3.77
N GLN A 181 9.18 9.34 -4.13
CA GLN A 181 8.34 8.18 -3.82
C GLN A 181 8.17 7.95 -2.31
N VAL A 182 9.26 8.00 -1.55
CA VAL A 182 9.20 7.88 -0.08
C VAL A 182 8.22 8.91 0.50
N VAL A 183 8.30 10.17 0.06
CA VAL A 183 7.45 11.25 0.60
C VAL A 183 5.98 11.07 0.20
N PHE A 184 5.68 10.84 -1.09
CA PHE A 184 4.28 10.71 -1.50
C PHE A 184 3.63 9.43 -0.93
N ALA A 185 4.41 8.35 -0.78
CA ALA A 185 3.94 7.12 -0.14
C ALA A 185 3.57 7.38 1.32
N MET A 186 4.34 8.18 2.07
CA MET A 186 3.97 8.60 3.44
C MET A 186 2.63 9.34 3.47
N PHE A 187 2.36 10.21 2.49
CA PHE A 187 1.13 11.02 2.45
C PHE A 187 -0.10 10.16 2.21
N ILE A 188 -0.08 9.33 1.17
CA ILE A 188 -1.14 8.34 0.90
C ILE A 188 -1.28 7.40 2.10
N GLY A 189 -0.15 6.95 2.63
CA GLY A 189 -0.11 6.00 3.72
C GLY A 189 -0.76 6.49 5.01
N PHE A 190 -0.55 7.78 5.33
CA PHE A 190 -1.19 8.44 6.47
C PHE A 190 -2.71 8.52 6.25
N PHE A 191 -3.14 8.94 5.06
CA PHE A 191 -4.55 9.01 4.71
C PHE A 191 -5.24 7.63 4.85
N PHE A 192 -4.65 6.56 4.30
CA PHE A 192 -5.19 5.21 4.41
C PHE A 192 -5.19 4.67 5.84
N GLY A 193 -4.15 4.97 6.63
CA GLY A 193 -4.12 4.62 8.05
C GLY A 193 -5.27 5.25 8.84
N VAL A 194 -5.59 6.52 8.58
CA VAL A 194 -6.77 7.19 9.14
C VAL A 194 -8.07 6.57 8.61
N LEU A 195 -8.12 6.29 7.31
CA LEU A 195 -9.34 5.84 6.63
C LEU A 195 -9.80 4.47 7.14
N VAL A 196 -8.88 3.53 7.38
CA VAL A 196 -9.21 2.21 7.96
C VAL A 196 -9.86 2.35 9.33
N LEU A 197 -9.33 3.24 10.20
CA LEU A 197 -9.91 3.48 11.53
C LEU A 197 -11.23 4.23 11.48
N LYS A 198 -11.42 5.13 10.50
CA LYS A 198 -12.65 5.90 10.34
C LYS A 198 -13.79 5.07 9.74
N THR A 199 -13.47 4.16 8.83
CA THR A 199 -14.47 3.43 8.01
C THR A 199 -14.66 1.97 8.43
N ASN A 200 -13.76 1.44 9.25
CA ASN A 200 -13.74 0.07 9.77
C ASN A 200 -13.49 -1.00 8.71
N LYS A 201 -12.97 -0.64 7.52
CA LYS A 201 -12.75 -1.59 6.43
C LYS A 201 -11.42 -1.39 5.74
N LEU A 202 -10.62 -2.47 5.72
CA LEU A 202 -9.34 -2.52 5.01
C LEU A 202 -9.47 -2.86 3.53
N ILE A 203 -10.39 -3.77 3.18
CA ILE A 203 -10.52 -4.26 1.80
C ILE A 203 -10.80 -3.12 0.79
N PRO A 204 -11.73 -2.17 1.04
CA PRO A 204 -11.96 -1.06 0.13
C PRO A 204 -10.72 -0.15 -0.04
N VAL A 205 -9.92 0.00 1.03
CA VAL A 205 -8.67 0.77 1.00
C VAL A 205 -7.62 0.07 0.13
N ALA A 206 -7.45 -1.24 0.30
CA ALA A 206 -6.56 -2.07 -0.54
C ALA A 206 -6.95 -2.02 -2.02
N ILE A 207 -8.25 -2.08 -2.34
CA ILE A 207 -8.75 -1.95 -3.71
C ILE A 207 -8.44 -0.56 -4.26
N THR A 208 -8.75 0.51 -3.51
CA THR A 208 -8.46 1.89 -3.95
C THR A 208 -6.97 2.10 -4.19
N HIS A 209 -6.11 1.59 -3.31
CA HIS A 209 -4.66 1.63 -3.50
C HIS A 209 -4.26 0.92 -4.81
N GLY A 210 -4.70 -0.32 -5.00
CA GLY A 210 -4.40 -1.06 -6.23
C GLY A 210 -4.90 -0.37 -7.50
N LEU A 211 -6.06 0.29 -7.45
CA LEU A 211 -6.60 1.06 -8.57
C LEU A 211 -5.79 2.33 -8.87
N ILE A 212 -5.30 3.05 -7.86
CA ILE A 212 -4.37 4.17 -8.06
C ILE A 212 -3.10 3.68 -8.77
N ASN A 213 -2.50 2.60 -8.26
CA ASN A 213 -1.29 2.03 -8.86
C ASN A 213 -1.55 1.59 -10.30
N PHE A 214 -2.68 0.93 -10.55
CA PHE A 214 -3.09 0.53 -11.89
C PHE A 214 -3.20 1.72 -12.84
N SER A 215 -3.92 2.77 -12.44
CA SER A 215 -4.16 3.93 -13.30
C SER A 215 -2.88 4.68 -13.69
N PHE A 216 -1.94 4.86 -12.75
CA PHE A 216 -0.63 5.45 -13.09
C PHE A 216 0.25 4.47 -13.87
N SER A 217 0.14 3.16 -13.63
CA SER A 217 0.96 2.15 -14.31
C SER A 217 0.55 1.91 -15.77
N LEU A 218 -0.65 2.35 -16.18
CA LEU A 218 -1.12 2.26 -17.57
C LEU A 218 -0.12 2.88 -18.56
N ALA A 219 0.50 4.02 -18.20
CA ALA A 219 1.46 4.72 -19.05
C ALA A 219 2.70 3.88 -19.40
N PHE A 220 3.00 2.85 -18.59
CA PHE A 220 4.18 1.99 -18.74
C PHE A 220 3.86 0.65 -19.41
N LEU A 221 2.66 0.48 -19.98
CA LEU A 221 2.36 -0.70 -20.78
C LEU A 221 3.28 -0.77 -22.02
N PRO A 222 3.72 -1.97 -22.45
CA PRO A 222 4.68 -2.11 -23.55
C PRO A 222 4.29 -1.39 -24.84
N SER A 223 2.99 -1.40 -25.17
CA SER A 223 2.43 -0.74 -26.35
C SER A 223 2.45 0.78 -26.30
N LEU A 224 2.64 1.37 -25.10
CA LEU A 224 2.68 2.81 -24.87
C LEU A 224 4.11 3.32 -24.62
N ASN A 225 4.97 2.48 -24.02
CA ASN A 225 6.37 2.80 -23.72
C ASN A 225 7.23 3.04 -24.97
N THR A 226 6.94 2.40 -26.11
CA THR A 226 7.73 2.56 -27.35
C THR A 226 7.55 3.92 -28.04
N MET A 227 6.69 4.80 -27.50
CA MET A 227 6.37 6.12 -28.06
C MET A 227 6.66 7.27 -27.08
N GLN A 228 7.28 6.95 -25.95
CA GLN A 228 7.70 7.96 -24.98
C GLN A 228 9.00 8.63 -25.47
N VAL A 229 8.86 9.90 -25.86
CA VAL A 229 9.95 10.88 -26.00
C VAL A 229 10.77 10.85 -24.72
N ASP A 230 12.11 10.85 -24.85
CA ASP A 230 13.09 10.87 -23.74
C ASP A 230 12.51 11.58 -22.51
N PHE A 231 12.11 10.80 -21.50
CA PHE A 231 11.72 11.38 -20.22
C PHE A 231 12.99 12.02 -19.66
N ASP A 232 12.98 13.35 -19.61
CA ASP A 232 14.01 14.13 -18.93
C ASP A 232 14.29 13.48 -17.56
N GLU A 233 15.57 13.18 -17.27
CA GLU A 233 16.00 12.58 -16.00
C GLU A 233 15.70 13.50 -14.80
N SER A 234 15.15 14.69 -15.05
CA SER A 234 14.72 15.64 -14.05
C SER A 234 13.73 15.05 -13.05
N VAL A 235 13.95 15.40 -11.79
CA VAL A 235 13.14 14.92 -10.66
C VAL A 235 11.83 15.71 -10.63
N SER A 236 10.72 15.05 -10.98
CA SER A 236 9.39 15.66 -10.90
C SER A 236 8.84 15.64 -9.48
N LEU A 237 8.39 16.80 -8.98
CA LEU A 237 7.68 16.93 -7.70
C LEU A 237 6.17 16.70 -7.82
N ALA A 238 5.65 16.45 -9.03
CA ALA A 238 4.22 16.28 -9.26
C ALA A 238 3.57 15.21 -8.36
N PRO A 239 4.17 14.03 -8.09
CA PRO A 239 3.57 13.05 -7.19
C PRO A 239 3.36 13.55 -5.76
N ILE A 240 4.27 14.37 -5.23
CA ILE A 240 4.12 14.98 -3.89
C ILE A 240 2.97 15.99 -3.91
N ILE A 241 2.92 16.85 -4.92
CA ILE A 241 1.86 17.87 -5.04
C ILE A 241 0.49 17.19 -5.16
N LEU A 242 0.38 16.13 -5.96
CA LEU A 242 -0.86 15.41 -6.18
C LEU A 242 -1.33 14.66 -4.93
N THR A 243 -0.43 14.19 -4.07
CA THR A 243 -0.79 13.41 -2.86
C THR A 243 -0.89 14.25 -1.59
N LEU A 244 -0.34 15.47 -1.58
CA LEU A 244 -0.43 16.39 -0.44
C LEU A 244 -1.88 16.66 0.03
N PRO A 245 -2.89 16.82 -0.86
CA PRO A 245 -4.29 16.91 -0.44
C PRO A 245 -4.75 15.72 0.40
N LEU A 246 -4.30 14.49 0.11
CA LEU A 246 -4.65 13.31 0.92
C LEU A 246 -4.08 13.41 2.34
N LEU A 247 -2.84 13.88 2.51
CA LEU A 247 -2.28 14.12 3.84
C LEU A 247 -3.12 15.14 4.62
N ILE A 248 -3.44 16.28 3.99
CA ILE A 248 -4.22 17.36 4.61
C ILE A 248 -5.61 16.86 5.00
N ILE A 249 -6.31 16.20 4.08
CA ILE A 249 -7.64 15.62 4.34
C ILE A 249 -7.54 14.54 5.43
N GLY A 250 -6.51 13.70 5.40
CA GLY A 250 -6.23 12.70 6.43
C GLY A 250 -6.10 13.32 7.81
N LEU A 251 -5.39 14.44 7.95
CA LEU A 251 -5.28 15.19 9.21
C LEU A 251 -6.63 15.75 9.67
N PHE A 252 -7.49 16.22 8.76
CA PHE A 252 -8.84 16.67 9.10
C PHE A 252 -9.76 15.53 9.53
N ILE A 253 -9.70 14.37 8.85
CA ILE A 253 -10.49 13.19 9.22
C ILE A 253 -9.97 12.60 10.54
N TYR A 254 -8.67 12.62 10.78
CA TYR A 254 -8.05 12.17 12.03
C TYR A 254 -8.68 12.86 13.25
N LYS A 255 -8.86 14.18 13.20
CA LYS A 255 -9.52 14.96 14.27
C LYS A 255 -10.98 14.56 14.53
N LYS A 256 -11.59 13.81 13.61
CA LYS A 256 -12.97 13.31 13.68
C LYS A 256 -13.03 11.80 13.91
N LEU A 257 -11.93 11.14 14.29
CA LEU A 257 -11.96 9.74 14.68
C LEU A 257 -12.75 9.56 15.97
N ASP A 258 -13.48 8.44 16.06
CA ASP A 258 -14.14 8.04 17.30
C ASP A 258 -13.14 7.26 18.15
N GLU A 259 -12.45 7.96 19.06
CA GLU A 259 -11.45 7.35 19.92
C GLU A 259 -12.05 6.24 20.80
N LYS A 260 -13.31 6.41 21.26
CA LYS A 260 -13.98 5.41 22.10
C LYS A 260 -14.17 4.10 21.33
N GLU A 261 -14.58 4.18 20.08
CA GLU A 261 -14.71 3.00 19.21
C GLU A 261 -13.35 2.31 18.98
N ILE A 262 -12.27 3.08 18.86
CA ILE A 262 -10.92 2.49 18.71
C ILE A 262 -10.49 1.79 20.00
N ILE A 263 -10.78 2.37 21.18
CA ILE A 263 -10.53 1.74 22.48
C ILE A 263 -11.37 0.47 22.66
N GLU A 264 -12.65 0.48 22.29
CA GLU A 264 -13.51 -0.71 22.32
C GLU A 264 -12.90 -1.86 21.50
N LYS A 265 -12.40 -1.57 20.30
CA LYS A 265 -11.71 -2.58 19.47
C LYS A 265 -10.43 -3.09 20.12
N LEU A 266 -9.69 -2.24 20.82
CA LEU A 266 -8.49 -2.64 21.56
C LEU A 266 -8.86 -3.60 22.70
N GLU A 267 -9.95 -3.33 23.42
CA GLU A 267 -10.45 -4.18 24.51
C GLU A 267 -10.92 -5.55 24.01
N ILE A 268 -11.57 -5.61 22.84
CA ILE A 268 -11.99 -6.89 22.21
C ILE A 268 -10.79 -7.80 21.89
N GLU A 269 -9.63 -7.23 21.56
CA GLU A 269 -8.47 -7.98 21.09
C GLU A 269 -7.38 -8.23 22.15
N ASN A 270 -7.50 -7.61 23.33
CA ASN A 270 -6.58 -7.82 24.45
C ASN A 270 -6.93 -9.09 25.23
#